data_AF-A0A1M6TA67-F1
#
_entry.id   AF-A0A1M6TA67-F1
#
_cell.length_a   1.000
_cell.length_b   1.000
_cell.length_c   1.000
_cell.angle_alpha   90.00
_cell.angle_beta   90.00
_cell.angle_gamma   90.00
#
_symmetry.space_group_name_H-M   'P 1'
#
loop_
_entity.id
_entity.type
_entity.pdbx_description
1 polymer ?
#
loop_
_entity_poly.entity_id
_entity_poly.type
_entity_poly.pdbx_seq_one_letter_code
_entity_poly.pdbx_strand_id
1 'polypeptide(L)'
;MMSLFIMANFTTLKVHSLVSDGKHLFVAGESPEVPMVYMGDYGEPYGNISKGWRTIGSWCKNFQCFQTGGTNSIDIVGDTLYNANWENLLKFPLDKLDSAIADGNDFHWN
;
A
#
# COMPACT_ATOMS: atom_id res chain seq x y z
N MET A 1 -8.49 -2.30 -23.12
CA MET A 1 -7.61 -2.24 -21.95
C MET A 1 -7.42 -0.77 -21.63
N MET A 2 -8.08 -0.26 -20.59
CA MET A 2 -8.08 1.17 -20.27
C MET A 2 -7.04 1.39 -19.17
N SER A 3 -5.88 1.94 -19.53
CA SER A 3 -4.85 2.30 -18.55
C SER A 3 -5.29 3.58 -17.84
N LEU A 4 -5.66 3.44 -16.56
CA LEU A 4 -5.94 4.55 -15.68
C LEU A 4 -4.60 5.16 -15.25
N PHE A 5 -4.22 6.30 -15.84
CA PHE A 5 -3.09 7.11 -15.37
C PHE A 5 -3.57 7.98 -14.21
N ILE A 6 -3.37 7.52 -12.98
CA ILE A 6 -3.51 8.39 -11.80
C ILE A 6 -2.22 9.20 -11.68
N MET A 7 -2.26 10.47 -12.10
CA MET A 7 -1.20 11.43 -11.79
C MET A 7 -1.32 11.85 -10.32
N ALA A 8 -0.78 11.05 -9.41
CA ALA A 8 -0.56 11.51 -8.05
C ALA A 8 0.65 12.46 -8.03
N ASN A 9 0.47 13.64 -7.43
CA ASN A 9 1.51 14.66 -7.34
C ASN A 9 2.50 14.27 -6.23
N PHE A 10 3.57 13.55 -6.57
CA PHE A 10 4.54 12.99 -5.63
C PHE A 10 5.71 13.94 -5.28
N THR A 11 5.61 15.26 -5.51
CA THR A 11 6.77 16.16 -5.40
C THR A 11 7.38 16.29 -4.00
N THR A 12 6.67 15.86 -2.94
CA THR A 12 7.18 15.76 -1.56
C THR A 12 7.37 14.30 -1.10
N LEU A 13 7.02 13.33 -1.95
CA LEU A 13 6.90 11.93 -1.60
C LEU A 13 8.04 11.15 -2.22
N LYS A 14 8.84 10.53 -1.36
CA LYS A 14 9.87 9.58 -1.79
C LYS A 14 9.22 8.21 -1.97
N VAL A 15 8.32 8.12 -2.93
CA VAL A 15 7.72 6.87 -3.37
C VAL A 15 8.74 6.13 -4.23
N HIS A 16 9.04 4.90 -3.86
CA HIS A 16 10.02 4.07 -4.57
C HIS A 16 9.35 3.02 -5.45
N SER A 17 8.14 2.59 -5.11
CA SER A 17 7.41 1.60 -5.91
C SER A 17 5.90 1.82 -5.89
N LEU A 18 5.30 1.53 -7.04
CA LEU A 18 3.87 1.56 -7.33
C LEU A 18 3.52 0.27 -8.08
N VAL A 19 2.59 -0.53 -7.56
CA VAL A 19 2.22 -1.83 -8.13
C VAL A 19 0.71 -2.03 -8.07
N SER A 20 0.16 -2.88 -8.94
CA SER A 20 -1.26 -3.23 -8.93
C SER A 20 -1.46 -4.73 -9.12
N ASP A 21 -2.46 -5.30 -8.45
CA ASP A 21 -2.95 -6.67 -8.69
C ASP A 21 -4.08 -6.71 -9.75
N GLY A 22 -4.35 -5.59 -10.42
CA GLY A 22 -5.46 -5.43 -11.37
C GLY A 22 -6.79 -5.01 -10.73
N LYS A 23 -6.90 -4.99 -9.39
CA LYS A 23 -8.06 -4.51 -8.64
C LYS A 23 -7.72 -3.34 -7.72
N HIS A 24 -6.58 -3.45 -7.07
CA HIS A 24 -6.04 -2.53 -6.08
C HIS A 24 -4.76 -1.89 -6.61
N LEU A 25 -4.50 -0.67 -6.19
CA LEU A 25 -3.26 0.06 -6.45
C LEU A 25 -2.51 0.25 -5.14
N PHE A 26 -1.25 -0.18 -5.09
CA PHE A 26 -0.40 -0.12 -3.91
C PHE A 26 0.79 0.79 -4.14
N VAL A 27 1.24 1.46 -3.09
CA VAL A 27 2.41 2.32 -3.10
C VAL A 27 3.25 2.10 -1.86
N ALA A 28 4.56 2.25 -1.98
CA ALA A 28 5.48 2.26 -0.84
C ALA A 28 6.74 3.09 -1.15
N GLY A 29 7.42 3.54 -0.10
CA GLY A 29 8.68 4.27 -0.24
C GLY A 29 9.33 4.64 1.10
N GLU A 30 10.12 5.71 1.08
CA GLU A 30 10.70 6.33 2.30
C GLU A 30 9.67 7.20 3.03
N SER A 31 8.73 7.80 2.31
CA SER A 31 7.61 8.55 2.88
C SER A 31 6.40 8.33 1.98
N PRO A 32 5.52 7.38 2.34
CA PRO A 32 5.38 6.73 3.64
C PRO A 32 6.28 5.50 3.77
N GLU A 33 6.80 5.26 4.98
CA GLU A 33 7.68 4.11 5.30
C GLU A 33 6.96 2.76 5.20
N VAL A 34 5.63 2.78 5.23
CA VAL A 34 4.76 1.60 5.18
C VAL A 34 4.03 1.52 3.85
N PRO A 35 3.74 0.32 3.32
CA PRO A 35 2.88 0.17 2.17
C PRO A 35 1.48 0.70 2.43
N MET A 36 0.90 1.28 1.39
CA MET A 36 -0.46 1.75 1.39
C MET A 36 -1.18 1.21 0.16
N VAL A 37 -2.49 1.15 0.27
CA VAL A 37 -3.41 0.89 -0.84
C VAL A 37 -4.20 2.16 -1.11
N TYR A 38 -4.38 2.50 -2.38
CA TYR A 38 -5.25 3.59 -2.78
C TYR A 38 -6.69 3.10 -2.65
N MET A 39 -7.49 3.70 -1.76
CA MET A 39 -8.93 3.54 -1.67
C MET A 39 -9.57 4.52 -2.65
N GLY A 40 -9.79 4.07 -3.88
CA GLY A 40 -10.37 4.89 -4.95
C GLY A 40 -11.89 4.77 -5.03
N ASP A 41 -12.41 4.77 -6.26
CA ASP A 41 -13.83 4.49 -6.57
C ASP A 41 -14.17 3.00 -6.45
N TYR A 42 -13.59 2.31 -5.46
CA TYR A 42 -13.93 0.91 -5.23
C TYR A 42 -15.38 0.79 -4.75
N GLY A 43 -16.11 -0.18 -5.31
CA GLY A 43 -17.44 -0.53 -4.84
C GLY A 43 -17.41 -1.30 -3.52
N GLU A 44 -18.48 -2.01 -3.20
CA GLU A 44 -18.51 -2.95 -2.06
C GLU A 44 -17.32 -3.93 -2.12
N PRO A 45 -16.64 -4.23 -0.99
CA PRO A 45 -16.96 -3.82 0.40
C PRO A 45 -16.38 -2.46 0.82
N TYR A 46 -15.72 -1.75 -0.09
CA TYR A 46 -14.92 -0.55 0.22
C TYR A 46 -15.67 0.77 0.05
N GLY A 47 -16.91 0.74 -0.44
CA GLY A 47 -17.66 1.94 -0.79
C GLY A 47 -17.90 2.93 0.35
N ASN A 48 -17.81 2.46 1.60
CA ASN A 48 -17.95 3.29 2.81
C ASN A 48 -16.61 3.81 3.35
N ILE A 49 -15.48 3.41 2.77
CA ILE A 49 -14.14 3.87 3.17
C ILE A 49 -13.83 5.18 2.46
N SER A 50 -13.23 6.13 3.17
CA SER A 50 -12.81 7.41 2.60
C SER A 50 -11.85 7.21 1.43
N LYS A 51 -12.06 8.02 0.38
CA LYS A 51 -11.16 8.02 -0.76
C LYS A 51 -9.79 8.55 -0.36
N GLY A 52 -8.72 7.95 -0.89
CA GLY A 52 -7.35 8.37 -0.59
C GLY A 52 -6.42 7.19 -0.40
N TRP A 53 -5.29 7.41 0.25
CA TRP A 53 -4.36 6.35 0.58
C TRP A 53 -4.65 5.82 1.98
N ARG A 54 -4.66 4.50 2.14
CA ARG A 54 -4.86 3.85 3.44
C ARG A 54 -3.72 2.88 3.70
N THR A 55 -3.22 2.91 4.93
CA THR A 55 -2.12 2.03 5.35
C THR A 55 -2.60 0.58 5.41
N ILE A 56 -1.78 -0.36 4.94
CA ILE A 56 -2.02 -1.82 5.11
C ILE A 56 -1.04 -2.42 6.13
N GLY A 57 -0.44 -1.57 6.95
CA GLY A 57 0.62 -1.96 7.89
C GLY A 57 0.11 -2.72 9.11
N SER A 58 -1.20 -2.94 9.27
CA SER A 58 -1.80 -3.92 10.19
C SER A 58 -1.31 -5.35 9.94
N TRP A 59 -0.79 -5.61 8.73
CA TRP A 59 0.06 -6.77 8.41
C TRP A 59 1.19 -6.98 9.45
N CYS A 60 1.70 -5.89 10.00
CA CYS A 60 2.68 -5.92 11.07
C CYS A 60 2.17 -5.18 12.32
N LYS A 61 2.03 -5.91 13.43
CA LYS A 61 1.59 -5.31 14.70
C LYS A 61 2.51 -4.14 15.09
N ASN A 62 1.91 -2.97 15.32
CA ASN A 62 2.60 -1.73 15.66
C ASN A 62 3.69 -1.30 14.66
N PHE A 63 3.59 -1.72 13.40
CA PHE A 63 4.55 -1.41 12.34
C PHE A 63 6.00 -1.88 12.61
N GLN A 64 6.23 -2.76 13.60
CA GLN A 64 7.57 -3.14 14.09
C GLN A 64 8.44 -3.90 13.06
N CYS A 65 7.83 -4.43 12.02
CA CYS A 65 8.46 -5.17 10.93
C CYS A 65 8.98 -4.22 9.86
N PHE A 66 8.44 -3.00 9.83
CA PHE A 66 8.89 -1.96 8.91
C PHE A 66 10.10 -1.27 9.54
N GLN A 67 11.15 -1.21 8.76
CA GLN A 67 12.41 -0.57 9.10
C GLN A 67 12.28 0.96 9.09
N THR A 68 13.02 1.63 9.97
CA THR A 68 13.30 3.06 9.82
C THR A 68 14.04 3.29 8.49
N GLY A 69 13.51 4.16 7.63
CA GLY A 69 13.99 4.34 6.26
C GLY A 69 13.09 3.71 5.18
N GLY A 70 12.03 3.01 5.56
CA GLY A 70 10.93 2.66 4.67
C GLY A 70 11.17 1.48 3.73
N THR A 71 10.44 1.51 2.62
CA THR A 71 10.36 0.41 1.65
C THR A 71 11.16 0.75 0.40
N ASN A 72 11.99 -0.19 -0.06
CA ASN A 72 12.76 -0.04 -1.30
C ASN A 72 11.96 -0.47 -2.52
N SER A 73 11.18 -1.54 -2.39
CA SER A 73 10.33 -2.04 -3.47
C SER A 73 9.12 -2.80 -2.92
N ILE A 74 8.02 -2.71 -3.65
CA ILE A 74 6.88 -3.63 -3.54
C ILE A 74 6.63 -4.30 -4.88
N ASP A 75 6.22 -5.55 -4.83
CA ASP A 75 5.87 -6.34 -6.02
C ASP A 75 4.74 -7.33 -5.70
N ILE A 76 3.99 -7.76 -6.71
CA ILE A 76 2.89 -8.71 -6.56
C ILE A 76 3.18 -9.94 -7.42
N VAL A 77 3.31 -11.08 -6.76
CA VAL A 77 3.55 -12.37 -7.43
C VAL A 77 2.47 -13.34 -7.00
N GLY A 78 1.58 -13.68 -7.93
CA GLY A 78 0.43 -14.54 -7.66
C GLY A 78 -0.55 -13.88 -6.69
N ASP A 79 -0.73 -14.50 -5.53
CA ASP A 79 -1.65 -14.08 -4.46
C ASP A 79 -0.92 -13.35 -3.31
N THR A 80 0.33 -12.95 -3.51
CA THR A 80 1.18 -12.40 -2.45
C THR A 80 1.77 -11.06 -2.86
N LEU A 81 1.61 -10.05 -1.99
CA LEU A 81 2.33 -8.79 -2.03
C LEU A 81 3.65 -8.93 -1.26
N TYR A 82 4.74 -8.62 -1.94
CA TYR A 82 6.09 -8.61 -1.38
C TYR A 82 6.49 -7.18 -1.07
N ASN A 83 7.04 -6.95 0.12
CA ASN A 83 7.69 -5.69 0.50
C ASN A 83 9.15 -5.98 0.81
N ALA A 84 10.04 -5.41 0.01
CA ALA A 84 11.47 -5.47 0.20
C ALA A 84 12.00 -4.16 0.80
N ASN A 85 12.80 -4.30 1.86
CA ASN A 85 13.68 -3.25 2.37
C ASN A 85 15.11 -3.81 2.47
N TRP A 86 16.04 -3.06 3.07
CA TRP A 86 17.45 -3.43 3.09
C TRP A 86 17.77 -4.61 4.04
N GLU A 87 16.93 -4.89 5.04
CA GLU A 87 17.07 -6.06 5.94
C GLU A 87 16.19 -7.25 5.54
N ASN A 88 15.02 -6.88 5.06
CA ASN A 88 13.76 -7.57 4.93
C ASN A 88 13.27 -8.01 3.56
N LEU A 89 12.71 -9.22 3.43
CA LEU A 89 11.63 -9.45 2.46
C LEU A 89 10.37 -9.92 3.20
N LEU A 90 9.44 -9.00 3.40
CA LEU A 90 8.13 -9.28 4.00
C LEU A 90 7.18 -9.81 2.92
N LYS A 91 6.40 -10.84 3.25
CA LYS A 91 5.33 -11.40 2.40
C LYS A 91 3.94 -11.23 3.01
N PHE A 92 3.01 -10.66 2.25
CA PHE A 92 1.63 -10.44 2.65
C PHE A 92 0.68 -11.20 1.72
N PRO A 93 -0.12 -12.13 2.25
CA PRO A 93 -1.12 -12.80 1.44
C PRO A 93 -2.30 -11.86 1.16
N LEU A 94 -2.66 -11.71 -0.12
CA LEU A 94 -3.70 -10.78 -0.57
C LEU A 94 -5.11 -11.18 -0.10
N ASP A 95 -5.32 -12.44 0.31
CA ASP A 95 -6.59 -12.89 0.91
C ASP A 95 -6.89 -12.24 2.27
N LYS A 96 -5.88 -11.61 2.92
CA LYS A 96 -6.02 -10.85 4.16
C LYS A 96 -6.13 -9.35 3.94
N LEU A 97 -6.13 -8.89 2.68
CA LEU A 97 -6.11 -7.46 2.35
C LEU A 97 -7.30 -6.72 2.95
N ASP A 98 -8.51 -7.26 2.83
CA ASP A 98 -9.73 -6.63 3.34
C ASP A 98 -9.63 -6.37 4.86
N SER A 99 -9.14 -7.34 5.62
CA SER A 99 -8.92 -7.19 7.06
C SER A 99 -7.82 -6.17 7.35
N ALA A 100 -6.74 -6.18 6.56
CA ALA A 100 -5.66 -5.22 6.73
C ALA A 100 -6.11 -3.77 6.46
N ILE A 101 -6.97 -3.57 5.45
CA ILE A 101 -7.58 -2.28 5.11
C ILE A 101 -8.51 -1.81 6.24
N ALA A 102 -9.35 -2.71 6.77
CA ALA A 102 -10.27 -2.40 7.86
C ALA A 102 -9.54 -1.90 9.11
N ASP A 103 -8.40 -2.52 9.44
CA ASP A 103 -7.53 -2.13 10.57
C ASP A 103 -6.57 -0.97 10.24
N GLY A 104 -6.52 -0.55 8.98
CA GLY A 104 -5.64 0.51 8.48
C GLY A 104 -6.12 1.90 8.87
N ASN A 105 -5.19 2.86 8.86
CA ASN A 105 -5.50 4.29 9.01
C ASN A 105 -5.44 5.00 7.66
N ASP A 106 -6.31 5.99 7.48
CA ASP A 106 -6.24 6.92 6.35
C ASP A 106 -4.96 7.75 6.44
N PHE A 107 -4.30 7.88 5.30
CA PHE A 107 -3.11 8.67 5.15
C PHE A 107 -3.48 10.00 4.51
N HIS A 108 -3.30 11.08 5.26
CA HIS A 108 -3.43 12.44 4.77
C HIS A 108 -2.04 13.04 4.56
N TRP A 109 -1.77 13.50 3.35
CA TRP A 109 -0.59 14.30 3.07
C TRP A 109 -0.81 15.69 3.70
N ASN A 110 0.09 16.09 4.60
CA ASN A 110 0.13 17.46 5.12
C ASN A 110 0.67 18.44 4.08
#